data_AF-A0A1A3HTK8-F1
#
_entry.id   AF-A0A1A3HTK8-F1
#
_cell.length_a   1.000
_cell.length_b   1.000
_cell.length_c   1.000
_cell.angle_alpha   90.00
_cell.angle_beta   90.00
_cell.angle_gamma   90.00
#
_symmetry.space_group_name_H-M   'P 1'
#
loop_
_entity.id
_entity.type
_entity.pdbx_description
1 polymer ?
#
loop_
_entity_poly.entity_id
_entity_poly.type
_entity_poly.pdbx_seq_one_letter_code
_entity_poly.pdbx_strand_id
1 'polypeptide(L)'
;MVPGAVDLSAAAEAGISEEMAATTAAGAAALTGVMPMASDADSIEFAAALNAAGAAYLATAAEHVGQRAGFSGAQGLASATTVATDGLNAAATALGG
;
A
#
# COMPACT_ATOMS: atom_id res chain seq x y z
N MET A 1 4.31 17.13 19.06
CA MET A 1 3.84 16.69 17.73
C MET A 1 3.99 17.86 16.78
N VAL A 2 4.58 17.67 15.59
CA VAL A 2 4.60 18.73 14.57
C VAL A 2 3.20 18.79 13.94
N PRO A 3 2.50 19.94 13.98
CA PRO A 3 1.17 20.06 13.37
C PRO A 3 1.19 19.64 11.90
N GLY A 4 0.21 18.82 11.48
CA GLY A 4 0.08 18.35 10.10
C GLY A 4 1.08 17.26 9.66
N ALA A 5 2.03 16.85 10.50
CA ALA A 5 3.00 15.81 10.12
C ALA A 5 2.34 14.45 9.85
N VAL A 6 1.27 14.12 10.57
CA VAL A 6 0.49 12.89 10.36
C VAL A 6 -0.30 12.95 9.06
N ASP A 7 -0.84 14.11 8.69
CA ASP A 7 -1.55 14.28 7.41
C ASP A 7 -0.60 14.15 6.22
N LEU A 8 0.59 14.76 6.32
CA LEU A 8 1.62 14.62 5.30
C LEU A 8 2.07 13.16 5.16
N SER A 9 2.26 12.47 6.28
CA SER A 9 2.60 11.05 6.30
C SER A 9 1.49 10.19 5.69
N ALA A 10 0.22 10.45 6.03
CA ALA A 10 -0.93 9.78 5.42
C ALA A 10 -0.97 9.96 3.90
N ALA A 11 -0.77 11.19 3.41
CA ALA A 11 -0.73 11.50 1.99
C ALA A 11 0.43 10.79 1.27
N ALA A 12 1.61 10.74 1.88
CA ALA A 12 2.76 10.02 1.34
C ALA A 12 2.49 8.50 1.26
N GLU A 13 1.86 7.93 2.29
CA GLU A 13 1.50 6.51 2.30
C GLU A 13 0.47 6.19 1.20
N ALA A 14 -0.53 7.04 0.97
CA ALA A 14 -1.45 6.89 -0.15
C ALA A 14 -0.71 6.94 -1.51
N GLY A 15 0.11 7.97 -1.73
CA GLY A 15 0.81 8.19 -2.99
C GLY A 15 1.70 7.02 -3.41
N ILE A 16 2.60 6.53 -2.54
CA ILE A 16 3.44 5.39 -2.93
C ILE A 16 2.67 4.05 -2.92
N SER A 17 1.49 3.95 -2.28
CA SER A 17 0.63 2.77 -2.45
C SER A 17 0.04 2.71 -3.86
N GLU A 18 -0.40 3.86 -4.39
CA GLU A 18 -0.87 4.00 -5.77
C GLU A 18 0.25 3.75 -6.78
N GLU A 19 1.44 4.33 -6.56
CA GLU A 19 2.62 4.11 -7.41
C GLU A 19 3.01 2.62 -7.45
N MET A 20 3.03 1.97 -6.29
CA MET A 20 3.35 0.54 -6.20
C MET A 20 2.29 -0.32 -6.89
N ALA A 21 1.02 0.01 -6.75
CA ALA A 21 -0.06 -0.68 -7.47
C ALA A 21 0.09 -0.53 -8.99
N ALA A 22 0.38 0.68 -9.47
CA ALA A 22 0.55 0.97 -10.90
C ALA A 22 1.76 0.25 -11.50
N THR A 23 2.90 0.31 -10.83
CA THR A 23 4.14 -0.35 -11.27
C THR A 23 4.03 -1.87 -11.24
N THR A 24 3.40 -2.42 -10.21
CA THR A 24 3.09 -3.86 -10.10
C THR A 24 2.19 -4.31 -11.24
N ALA A 25 1.13 -3.56 -11.54
CA ALA A 25 0.23 -3.85 -12.65
C ALA A 25 0.94 -3.79 -14.01
N ALA A 26 1.82 -2.80 -14.21
CA ALA A 26 2.59 -2.67 -15.44
C ALA A 26 3.54 -3.87 -15.69
N GLY A 27 4.08 -4.47 -14.63
CA GLY A 27 4.98 -5.63 -14.71
C GLY A 27 4.29 -7.00 -14.74
N ALA A 28 2.98 -7.07 -14.44
CA ALA A 28 2.30 -8.33 -14.18
C ALA A 28 2.38 -9.33 -15.35
N ALA A 29 2.12 -8.86 -16.58
CA ALA A 29 2.16 -9.72 -17.77
C ALA A 29 3.54 -10.33 -18.02
N ALA A 30 4.62 -9.60 -17.72
CA ALA A 30 5.98 -10.11 -17.87
C ALA A 30 6.32 -11.19 -16.83
N LEU A 31 5.72 -11.10 -15.64
CA LEU A 31 5.94 -12.05 -14.54
C LEU A 31 5.13 -13.35 -14.68
N THR A 32 3.98 -13.30 -15.37
CA THR A 32 3.08 -14.45 -15.54
C THR A 32 2.96 -14.94 -16.99
N GLY A 33 3.81 -14.44 -17.89
CA GLY A 33 3.82 -14.75 -19.31
C GLY A 33 5.05 -15.53 -19.77
N VAL A 34 5.76 -16.20 -18.86
CA VAL A 34 7.00 -16.92 -19.19
C VAL A 34 6.68 -18.17 -20.01
N MET A 35 7.34 -18.30 -21.15
CA MET A 35 7.26 -19.46 -22.03
C MET A 35 8.46 -20.40 -21.81
N PRO A 36 8.31 -21.72 -22.03
CA PRO A 36 9.43 -22.66 -22.01
C PRO A 36 10.52 -22.26 -23.03
N MET A 37 11.78 -22.38 -22.64
CA MET A 37 12.93 -22.10 -23.51
C MET A 37 13.15 -23.17 -24.59
N ALA A 38 12.68 -24.38 -24.32
CA ALA A 38 12.67 -25.53 -25.22
C ALA A 38 11.50 -26.47 -24.85
N SER A 39 11.32 -27.54 -25.63
CA SER A 39 10.21 -28.49 -25.46
C SER A 39 10.51 -29.64 -24.49
N ASP A 40 11.68 -29.64 -23.85
CA ASP A 40 12.04 -30.62 -22.81
C ASP A 40 11.27 -30.36 -21.51
N ALA A 41 11.20 -31.39 -20.67
CA ALA A 41 10.43 -31.35 -19.42
C ALA A 41 10.95 -30.27 -18.45
N ASP A 42 12.27 -30.10 -18.36
CA ASP A 42 12.89 -29.14 -17.42
C ASP A 42 12.54 -27.70 -17.82
N SER A 43 12.57 -27.38 -19.12
CA SER A 43 12.16 -26.08 -19.65
C SER A 43 10.69 -25.75 -19.37
N ILE A 44 9.81 -26.76 -19.44
CA ILE A 44 8.38 -26.60 -19.16
C ILE A 44 8.16 -26.38 -17.65
N GLU A 45 8.79 -27.20 -16.81
CA GLU A 45 8.67 -27.09 -15.36
C GLU A 45 9.24 -25.75 -14.85
N PHE A 46 10.38 -25.31 -15.37
CA PHE A 46 10.97 -24.03 -15.04
C PHE A 46 10.04 -22.86 -15.39
N ALA A 47 9.45 -22.86 -16.60
CA ALA A 47 8.49 -21.83 -16.99
C ALA A 47 7.26 -21.84 -16.08
N ALA A 48 6.72 -23.01 -15.74
CA ALA A 48 5.59 -23.13 -14.82
C ALA A 48 5.93 -22.59 -13.42
N ALA A 49 7.09 -22.95 -12.88
CA ALA A 49 7.56 -22.48 -11.58
C ALA A 49 7.79 -20.95 -11.58
N LEU A 50 8.35 -20.40 -12.64
CA LEU A 50 8.59 -18.96 -12.74
C LEU A 50 7.29 -18.16 -12.83
N ASN A 51 6.30 -18.64 -13.59
CA ASN A 51 4.96 -18.04 -13.63
C ASN A 51 4.25 -18.10 -12.27
N ALA A 52 4.36 -19.23 -11.57
CA ALA A 52 3.79 -19.39 -10.22
C ALA A 52 4.46 -18.44 -9.21
N ALA A 53 5.79 -18.30 -9.27
CA ALA A 53 6.53 -17.36 -8.44
C ALA A 53 6.14 -15.90 -8.77
N GLY A 54 5.98 -15.56 -10.04
CA GLY A 54 5.48 -14.26 -10.49
C GLY A 54 4.09 -13.95 -9.93
N ALA A 55 3.16 -14.91 -10.02
CA ALA A 55 1.82 -14.77 -9.46
C ALA A 55 1.84 -14.58 -7.92
N ALA A 56 2.68 -15.35 -7.21
CA ALA A 56 2.84 -15.21 -5.76
C ALA A 56 3.42 -13.84 -5.37
N TYR A 57 4.40 -13.34 -6.13
CA TYR A 57 4.93 -11.98 -5.96
C TYR A 57 3.84 -10.92 -6.14
N LEU A 58 3.04 -11.01 -7.21
CA LEU A 58 1.94 -10.06 -7.47
C LEU A 58 0.89 -10.07 -6.36
N ALA A 59 0.53 -11.25 -5.83
CA ALA A 59 -0.37 -11.36 -4.69
C ALA A 59 0.21 -10.67 -3.44
N THR A 60 1.48 -10.91 -3.14
CA THR A 60 2.19 -10.29 -2.00
C THR A 60 2.26 -8.77 -2.17
N ALA A 61 2.55 -8.29 -3.38
CA ALA A 61 2.59 -6.87 -3.68
C ALA A 61 1.22 -6.22 -3.48
N ALA A 62 0.13 -6.89 -3.89
CA ALA A 62 -1.23 -6.42 -3.65
C ALA A 62 -1.59 -6.35 -2.15
N GLU A 63 -1.19 -7.34 -1.35
CA GLU A 63 -1.35 -7.30 0.11
C GLU A 63 -0.60 -6.12 0.73
N HIS A 64 0.63 -5.87 0.29
CA HIS A 64 1.43 -4.72 0.75
C HIS A 64 0.73 -3.40 0.41
N VAL A 65 0.27 -3.22 -0.83
CA VAL A 65 -0.52 -2.03 -1.23
C VAL A 65 -1.70 -1.83 -0.29
N GLY A 66 -2.45 -2.91 -0.01
CA GLY A 66 -3.61 -2.86 0.89
C GLY A 66 -3.25 -2.46 2.33
N GLN A 67 -2.20 -3.03 2.90
CA GLN A 67 -1.74 -2.68 4.25
C GLN A 67 -1.34 -1.21 4.36
N ARG A 68 -0.64 -0.72 3.33
CA ARG A 68 -0.11 0.64 3.29
C ARG A 68 -1.20 1.69 3.09
N ALA A 69 -2.18 1.40 2.23
CA ALA A 69 -3.41 2.18 2.11
C ALA A 69 -4.22 2.20 3.43
N GLY A 70 -4.32 1.05 4.11
CA GLY A 70 -4.94 0.96 5.44
C GLY A 70 -4.23 1.82 6.49
N PHE A 71 -2.89 1.82 6.49
CA PHE A 71 -2.10 2.66 7.38
C PHE A 71 -2.25 4.16 7.08
N SER A 72 -2.31 4.55 5.80
CA SER A 72 -2.66 5.92 5.40
C SER A 72 -4.03 6.35 5.99
N GLY A 73 -5.05 5.51 5.82
CA GLY A 73 -6.39 5.78 6.37
C GLY A 73 -6.41 5.89 7.89
N ALA A 74 -5.68 5.01 8.61
CA ALA A 74 -5.56 5.07 10.05
C ALA A 74 -4.90 6.38 10.54
N GLN A 75 -3.87 6.85 9.84
CA GLN A 75 -3.24 8.14 10.13
C GLN A 75 -4.22 9.30 9.93
N GLY A 76 -5.00 9.29 8.84
CA GLY A 76 -6.03 10.30 8.60
C GLY A 76 -7.11 10.35 9.70
N LEU A 77 -7.58 9.19 10.15
CA LEU A 77 -8.52 9.09 11.28
C LEU A 77 -7.92 9.60 12.59
N ALA A 78 -6.66 9.25 12.88
CA ALA A 78 -5.95 9.72 14.06
C ALA A 78 -5.77 11.26 14.05
N SER A 79 -5.43 11.83 12.90
CA SER A 79 -5.30 13.29 12.74
C SER A 79 -6.63 13.99 12.99
N ALA A 80 -7.71 13.55 12.33
CA ALA A 80 -9.05 14.13 12.50
C ALA A 80 -9.54 14.04 13.95
N THR A 81 -9.31 12.91 14.61
CA THR A 81 -9.68 12.71 16.03
C THR A 81 -8.92 13.65 16.95
N THR A 82 -7.62 13.85 16.70
CA THR A 82 -6.78 14.77 17.47
C THR A 82 -7.28 16.21 17.33
N VAL A 83 -7.52 16.68 16.09
CA VAL A 83 -8.04 18.02 15.83
C VAL A 83 -9.40 18.25 16.50
N ALA A 84 -10.31 17.28 16.42
CA ALA A 84 -11.61 17.38 17.07
C ALA A 84 -11.47 17.47 18.61
N THR A 85 -10.60 16.66 19.21
CA THR A 85 -10.36 16.64 20.65
C THR A 85 -9.74 17.95 21.13
N ASP A 86 -8.75 18.47 20.40
CA ASP A 86 -8.12 19.76 20.70
C ASP A 86 -9.13 20.91 20.61
N GLY A 87 -10.02 20.89 19.61
CA GLY A 87 -11.10 21.87 19.47
C GLY A 87 -12.10 21.83 20.63
N LEU A 88 -12.51 20.64 21.07
CA LEU A 88 -13.40 20.47 22.21
C LEU A 88 -12.76 20.95 23.51
N ASN A 89 -11.47 20.64 23.73
CA ASN A 89 -10.73 21.09 24.91
C ASN A 89 -10.57 22.62 24.92
N ALA A 90 -10.30 23.23 23.77
CA ALA A 90 -10.21 24.68 23.63
C ALA A 90 -11.56 25.35 23.93
N ALA A 91 -12.66 24.80 23.40
CA ALA A 91 -14.02 25.29 23.69
C ALA A 91 -14.38 25.15 25.18
N ALA A 92 -14.09 23.99 25.79
CA ALA A 92 -14.34 23.76 27.21
C ALA A 92 -13.57 24.75 28.09
N THR A 93 -12.31 25.02 27.75
CA THR A 93 -11.48 26.02 28.46
C THR A 93 -12.05 27.43 28.30
N ALA A 94 -12.56 27.78 27.12
CA ALA A 94 -13.16 29.10 26.87
C ALA A 94 -14.53 29.30 27.55
N LEU A 95 -15.29 28.24 27.79
CA LEU A 95 -16.57 28.30 28.51
C LEU A 95 -16.44 28.18 30.04
N GLY A 96 -15.36 27.57 30.53
CA GLY A 96 -15.12 27.31 31.95
C GLY A 96 -14.14 28.26 32.64
N GLY A 97 -13.60 29.26 31.93
CA GLY A 97 -12.71 30.30 32.43
C GLY A 97 -13.43 31.58 32.81
#